data_AF-A0A9W6VQK4-F1
#
_entry.id   AF-A0A9W6VQK4-F1
#
_cell.length_a   1.000
_cell.length_b   1.000
_cell.length_c   1.000
_cell.angle_alpha   90.00
_cell.angle_beta   90.00
_cell.angle_gamma   90.00
#
_symmetry.space_group_name_H-M   'P 1'
#
loop_
_entity.id
_entity.type
_entity.pdbx_description
1 polymer ?
#
loop_
_entity_poly.entity_id
_entity_poly.type
_entity_poly.pdbx_seq_one_letter_code
_entity_poly.pdbx_strand_id
1 'polypeptide(L)'
;MARVYVPGSWRKPLSPFFIASITRALAPADPEPERCHREPVGEVQVVGVPEGGYGVFGRVVGETALIDPVCGMVARDMVATLEHDGTTHGFCSLGCRRHFAGEPAEEAAR
;
A
#
# COMPACT_ATOMS: atom_id res chain seq x y z
N MET A 1 -20.03 5.22 7.98
CA MET A 1 -19.13 5.96 7.08
C MET A 1 -17.67 5.62 7.43
N ALA A 2 -16.86 5.26 6.44
CA ALA A 2 -15.43 5.02 6.57
C ALA A 2 -14.64 5.79 5.50
N ARG A 3 -13.43 6.23 5.85
CA ARG A 3 -12.48 6.88 4.95
C ARG A 3 -11.14 6.15 4.99
N VAL A 4 -10.57 5.94 3.82
CA VAL A 4 -9.21 5.40 3.67
C VAL A 4 -8.39 6.39 2.88
N TYR A 5 -7.25 6.76 3.43
CA TYR A 5 -6.26 7.55 2.73
C TYR A 5 -5.22 6.60 2.12
N VAL A 6 -5.07 6.68 0.81
CA VAL A 6 -4.10 5.88 0.05
C VAL A 6 -3.28 6.80 -0.83
N PRO A 7 -2.05 6.43 -1.23
CA PRO A 7 -1.34 7.17 -2.25
C PRO A 7 -2.16 7.37 -3.52
N GLY A 8 -1.97 8.51 -4.19
CA GLY A 8 -2.79 8.95 -5.32
C GLY A 8 -2.85 7.92 -6.45
N SER A 9 -1.72 7.29 -6.78
CA SER A 9 -1.66 6.27 -7.84
C SER A 9 -2.43 4.98 -7.48
N TRP A 10 -2.60 4.69 -6.19
CA TRP A 10 -3.30 3.48 -5.71
C TRP A 10 -4.81 3.63 -5.70
N ARG A 11 -5.30 4.87 -5.57
CA ARG A 11 -6.73 5.15 -5.38
C ARG A 11 -7.59 4.42 -6.39
N LYS A 12 -7.35 4.62 -7.69
CA LYS A 12 -8.16 3.98 -8.74
C LYS A 12 -8.03 2.45 -8.76
N PRO A 13 -6.82 1.85 -8.87
CA PRO A 13 -6.70 0.40 -9.01
C PRO A 13 -7.13 -0.38 -7.76
N LEU A 14 -6.96 0.17 -6.55
CA LEU A 14 -7.27 -0.53 -5.30
C LEU A 14 -8.63 -0.17 -4.69
N SER A 15 -9.34 0.83 -5.21
CA SER A 15 -10.66 1.22 -4.69
C SER A 15 -11.64 0.05 -4.57
N PRO A 16 -11.81 -0.84 -5.58
CA PRO A 16 -12.76 -1.95 -5.46
C PRO A 16 -12.45 -2.87 -4.28
N PHE A 17 -11.17 -3.15 -4.04
CA PHE A 17 -10.72 -3.96 -2.91
C PHE A 17 -11.03 -3.30 -1.57
N PHE A 18 -10.68 -2.03 -1.40
CA PHE A 18 -10.93 -1.31 -0.15
C PHE A 18 -12.41 -1.15 0.15
N ILE A 19 -13.22 -0.80 -0.85
CA ILE A 19 -14.67 -0.66 -0.70
C ILE A 19 -15.27 -2.00 -0.25
N ALA A 20 -15.03 -3.09 -0.99
CA ALA A 20 -15.58 -4.40 -0.63
C ALA A 20 -15.14 -4.89 0.76
N SER A 21 -13.84 -4.75 1.06
CA SER A 21 -13.27 -5.23 2.33
C SER A 21 -13.82 -4.44 3.52
N ILE A 22 -13.96 -3.12 3.40
CA ILE A 22 -14.45 -2.26 4.47
C ILE A 22 -15.95 -2.41 4.64
N THR A 23 -16.73 -2.49 3.56
CA THR A 23 -18.17 -2.77 3.66
C THR A 23 -18.40 -4.09 4.38
N ARG A 24 -17.66 -5.15 4.04
CA ARG A 24 -17.71 -6.43 4.76
C ARG A 24 -17.34 -6.30 6.24
N ALA A 25 -16.32 -5.51 6.56
CA ALA A 25 -15.88 -5.31 7.94
C ALA A 25 -16.89 -4.49 8.77
N LEU A 26 -17.62 -3.56 8.13
CA LEU A 26 -18.65 -2.74 8.77
C LEU A 26 -19.98 -3.48 8.92
N ALA A 27 -20.29 -4.45 8.04
CA ALA A 27 -21.58 -5.14 8.04
C ALA A 27 -22.01 -5.69 9.42
N PRO A 28 -21.15 -6.33 10.23
CA PRO A 28 -21.54 -6.82 11.56
C PRO A 28 -21.91 -5.73 12.57
N ALA A 29 -21.57 -4.46 12.30
CA ALA A 29 -21.93 -3.34 13.16
C ALA A 29 -23.36 -2.82 12.88
N ASP A 30 -23.97 -3.19 11.76
CA ASP A 30 -25.39 -2.89 11.47
C ASP A 30 -26.29 -3.97 12.11
N PRO A 31 -27.43 -3.60 12.74
CA PRO A 31 -28.41 -4.56 13.23
C PRO A 31 -28.91 -5.55 12.16
N GLU A 32 -28.89 -5.15 10.89
CA GLU A 32 -29.16 -6.00 9.73
C GLU A 32 -27.91 -6.02 8.81
N PRO A 33 -26.98 -6.97 8.97
CA PRO A 33 -25.68 -6.93 8.28
C PRO A 33 -25.74 -6.85 6.74
N GLU A 34 -26.70 -7.54 6.12
CA GLU A 34 -26.91 -7.52 4.67
C GLU A 34 -27.39 -6.15 4.15
N ARG A 35 -27.85 -5.27 5.03
CA ARG A 35 -28.26 -3.93 4.66
C ARG A 35 -27.09 -3.10 4.15
N CYS A 36 -25.88 -3.28 4.67
CA CYS A 36 -24.68 -2.60 4.16
C CYS A 36 -24.35 -2.91 2.68
N HIS A 37 -24.91 -3.98 2.11
CA HIS A 37 -24.68 -4.39 0.72
C HIS A 37 -25.83 -4.02 -0.24
N ARG A 38 -27.00 -3.62 0.29
CA ARG A 38 -28.21 -3.24 -0.49
C ARG A 38 -28.55 -1.75 -0.34
N GLU A 39 -28.28 -1.26 0.86
CA GLU A 39 -28.31 0.08 1.43
C GLU A 39 -27.11 1.02 1.23
N PRO A 40 -27.23 2.32 0.88
CA PRO A 40 -26.11 3.26 1.07
C PRO A 40 -25.86 3.62 2.56
N VAL A 41 -26.00 2.66 3.48
CA VAL A 41 -25.80 2.86 4.93
C VAL A 41 -24.33 2.70 5.35
N GLY A 42 -23.55 1.98 4.54
CA GLY A 42 -22.12 1.72 4.75
C GLY A 42 -21.23 2.47 3.77
N GLU A 43 -21.24 3.80 3.77
CA GLU A 43 -20.42 4.60 2.85
C GLU A 43 -18.90 4.41 3.09
N VAL A 44 -18.16 4.10 2.02
CA VAL A 44 -16.69 4.01 2.01
C VAL A 44 -16.11 5.02 1.02
N GLN A 45 -15.22 5.88 1.52
CA GLN A 45 -14.52 6.88 0.71
C GLN A 45 -13.04 6.54 0.60
N VAL A 46 -12.57 6.26 -0.62
CA VAL A 46 -11.14 6.06 -0.91
C VAL A 46 -10.54 7.36 -1.41
N VAL A 47 -9.75 8.00 -0.55
CA VAL A 47 -9.17 9.32 -0.79
C VAL A 47 -7.71 9.17 -1.21
N GLY A 48 -7.40 9.66 -2.40
CA GLY A 48 -6.04 9.67 -2.93
C GLY A 48 -5.27 10.84 -2.36
N VAL A 49 -4.15 10.57 -1.73
CA VAL A 49 -3.22 11.56 -1.19
C VAL A 49 -2.20 11.89 -2.28
N PRO A 50 -2.01 13.18 -2.63
CA PRO A 50 -0.99 13.59 -3.58
C PRO A 50 0.41 13.14 -3.15
N GLU A 51 1.31 12.98 -4.12
CA GLU A 51 2.72 12.70 -3.85
C GLU A 51 3.30 13.72 -2.87
N GLY A 52 4.12 13.24 -1.93
CA GLY A 52 4.65 14.05 -0.83
C GLY A 52 3.66 14.35 0.30
N GLY A 53 2.37 14.08 0.13
CA GLY A 53 1.32 14.29 1.14
C GLY A 53 1.08 13.11 2.08
N TYR A 54 1.71 11.95 1.82
CA TYR A 54 1.57 10.75 2.64
C TYR A 54 2.74 10.68 3.63
N GLY A 55 2.47 10.50 4.92
CA GLY A 55 3.50 10.46 5.94
C GLY A 55 3.17 9.50 7.07
N VAL A 56 4.20 8.82 7.58
CA VAL A 56 4.09 7.82 8.64
C VAL A 56 5.35 7.92 9.51
N PHE A 57 5.23 7.78 10.82
CA PHE A 57 6.36 7.92 11.78
C PHE A 57 7.08 9.28 11.72
N GLY A 58 6.35 10.35 11.38
CA GLY A 58 6.92 11.71 11.31
C GLY A 58 7.74 12.01 10.06
N ARG A 59 7.74 11.12 9.06
CA ARG A 59 8.41 11.31 7.77
C ARG A 59 7.42 11.23 6.61
N VAL A 60 7.69 11.98 5.55
CA VAL A 60 7.03 11.80 4.25
C VAL A 60 7.42 10.43 3.71
N VAL A 61 6.45 9.70 3.15
CA VAL A 61 6.63 8.38 2.57
C VAL A 61 6.16 8.44 1.11
N GLY A 62 7.11 8.26 0.19
CA GLY A 62 6.84 8.15 -1.23
C GLY A 62 6.17 6.82 -1.58
N GLU A 63 5.50 6.77 -2.73
CA GLU A 63 4.87 5.55 -3.25
C GLU A 63 5.88 4.41 -3.44
N THR A 64 7.10 4.76 -3.82
CA THR A 64 8.27 3.89 -3.98
C THR A 64 8.74 3.22 -2.69
N ALA A 65 8.43 3.79 -1.53
CA ALA A 65 8.72 3.16 -0.24
C ALA A 65 7.66 2.11 0.14
N LEU A 66 6.54 2.06 -0.58
CA LEU A 66 5.38 1.24 -0.23
C LEU A 66 5.10 0.11 -1.24
N ILE A 67 5.68 0.17 -2.44
CA ILE A 67 5.65 -0.90 -3.44
C ILE A 67 7.08 -1.23 -3.85
N ASP A 68 7.40 -2.51 -3.86
CA ASP A 68 8.68 -3.02 -4.32
C ASP A 68 8.77 -2.80 -5.84
N PRO A 69 9.74 -2.01 -6.35
CA PRO A 69 9.82 -1.67 -7.76
C PRO A 69 10.26 -2.85 -8.65
N VAL A 70 10.77 -3.93 -8.06
CA VAL A 70 11.21 -5.13 -8.78
C VAL A 70 10.05 -6.11 -8.96
N CYS A 71 9.26 -6.35 -7.90
CA CYS A 71 8.23 -7.41 -7.92
C CYS A 71 6.79 -6.92 -7.72
N GLY A 72 6.58 -5.66 -7.33
CA GLY A 72 5.24 -5.08 -7.10
C GLY A 72 4.60 -5.44 -5.75
N MET A 73 5.33 -6.09 -4.83
CA MET A 73 4.82 -6.43 -3.50
C MET A 73 4.60 -5.16 -2.64
N VAL A 74 3.57 -5.14 -1.80
CA VAL A 74 3.16 -3.96 -1.00
C VAL A 74 3.62 -4.00 0.45
N ALA A 75 3.76 -2.80 1.03
CA ALA A 75 4.32 -2.36 2.32
C ALA A 75 4.29 -3.28 3.55
N ARG A 76 3.43 -4.31 3.63
CA ARG A 76 3.40 -5.20 4.82
C ARG A 76 4.69 -6.01 4.97
N ASP A 77 5.39 -6.24 3.87
CA ASP A 77 6.54 -7.15 3.80
C ASP A 77 7.85 -6.43 3.41
N MET A 78 7.93 -5.10 3.54
CA MET A 78 9.17 -4.37 3.24
C MET A 78 10.22 -4.61 4.32
N VAL A 79 11.31 -5.27 3.95
CA VAL A 79 12.40 -5.66 4.87
C VAL A 79 13.71 -4.92 4.59
N ALA A 80 13.81 -4.21 3.47
CA ALA A 80 14.98 -3.43 3.08
C ALA A 80 14.60 -2.11 2.41
N THR A 81 15.48 -1.12 2.46
CA THR A 81 15.35 0.16 1.75
C THR A 81 16.64 0.56 1.04
N LEU A 82 16.54 1.36 -0.01
CA LEU A 82 17.66 1.96 -0.73
C LEU A 82 17.30 3.40 -1.13
N GLU A 83 18.19 4.35 -0.87
CA GLU A 83 18.12 5.67 -1.50
C GLU A 83 18.69 5.57 -2.93
N HIS A 84 17.89 5.94 -3.92
CA HIS A 84 18.30 6.01 -5.32
C HIS A 84 17.68 7.26 -5.96
N ASP A 85 18.49 8.06 -6.64
CA ASP A 85 18.07 9.33 -7.26
C ASP A 85 17.26 10.26 -6.32
N GLY A 86 17.65 10.30 -5.03
CA GLY A 86 16.99 11.13 -4.02
C GLY A 86 15.63 10.59 -3.54
N THR A 87 15.29 9.35 -3.88
CA THR A 87 14.06 8.67 -3.48
C THR A 87 14.37 7.43 -2.66
N THR A 88 13.72 7.30 -1.49
CA THR A 88 13.74 6.05 -0.73
C THR A 88 12.86 4.99 -1.41
N HIS A 89 13.46 3.90 -1.86
CA HIS A 89 12.75 2.71 -2.34
C HIS A 89 12.66 1.66 -1.25
N GLY A 90 11.50 1.01 -1.10
CA GLY A 90 11.28 -0.13 -0.22
C GLY A 90 11.32 -1.44 -0.99
N PHE A 91 11.81 -2.51 -0.37
CA PHE A 91 11.93 -3.83 -0.99
C PHE A 91 11.42 -4.96 -0.10
N CYS A 92 10.75 -5.93 -0.71
CA CYS A 92 10.21 -7.11 -0.04
C CYS A 92 11.27 -8.12 0.38
N SER A 93 12.47 -8.01 -0.18
CA SER A 93 13.60 -8.88 0.10
C SER A 93 14.93 -8.18 -0.20
N LEU A 94 16.01 -8.68 0.40
CA LEU A 94 17.37 -8.27 0.03
C LEU A 94 17.68 -8.59 -1.44
N GLY A 95 17.08 -9.66 -2.00
CA GLY A 95 17.23 -10.02 -3.41
C GLY A 95 16.68 -8.93 -4.35
N CYS A 96 15.48 -8.42 -4.08
CA CYS A 96 14.90 -7.32 -4.86
C CYS A 96 15.73 -6.04 -4.71
N ARG A 97 16.19 -5.71 -3.50
CA ARG A 97 17.07 -4.54 -3.28
C ARG A 97 18.38 -4.64 -4.07
N ARG A 98 19.03 -5.81 -4.10
CA ARG A 98 20.28 -6.04 -4.86
C ARG A 98 20.06 -5.94 -6.36
N HIS A 99 19.00 -6.59 -6.86
CA HIS A 99 18.63 -6.54 -8.27
C HIS A 99 18.43 -5.09 -8.72
N PHE A 100 17.70 -4.30 -7.92
CA PHE A 100 17.48 -2.89 -8.19
C PHE A 100 18.76 -2.05 -8.14
N ALA A 101 19.67 -2.32 -7.19
CA ALA A 101 20.95 -1.63 -7.07
C ALA A 101 21.96 -1.99 -8.17
N GLY A 102 21.65 -2.97 -9.04
CA GLY A 102 22.61 -3.52 -10.00
C GLY A 102 23.78 -4.25 -9.33
N GLU A 103 23.61 -4.65 -8.07
CA GLU A 103 24.62 -5.42 -7.34
C GLU A 103 24.67 -6.84 -7.91
N PRO A 104 25.87 -7.39 -8.16
CA PRO A 104 25.99 -8.78 -8.58
C PRO A 104 25.31 -9.67 -7.54
N ALA A 105 24.60 -10.71 -8.01
CA ALA A 105 24.08 -11.72 -7.10
C ALA A 105 25.27 -12.27 -6.31
N GLU A 106 25.16 -12.31 -4.97
CA GLU A 106 26.08 -13.13 -4.18
C GLU A 106 25.88 -14.57 -4.63
N GLU A 107 26.73 -15.02 -5.56
CA GLU A 107 27.04 -16.43 -5.69
C GLU A 107 27.47 -16.87 -4.30
N ALA A 108 26.63 -17.73 -3.70
CA ALA A 108 26.83 -18.26 -2.37
C ALA A 108 28.25 -18.82 -2.28
N ALA A 109 29.12 -18.05 -1.62
CA ALA A 109 30.42 -18.54 -1.23
C ALA A 109 30.18 -19.62 -0.17
N ARG A 110 30.17 -20.87 -0.65
CA ARG A 110 30.45 -22.13 0.04
C ARG A 110 29.31 -22.79 0.83
#